data_AF-A0A736ZUV2-F1
#
_entry.id   AF-A0A736ZUV2-F1
#
_cell.length_a   1.000
_cell.length_b   1.000
_cell.length_c   1.000
_cell.angle_alpha   90.00
_cell.angle_beta   90.00
_cell.angle_gamma   90.00
#
_symmetry.space_group_name_H-M   'P 1'
#
loop_
_entity.id
_entity.type
_entity.pdbx_description
1 polymer ?
#
loop_
_entity_poly.entity_id
_entity_poly.type
_entity_poly.pdbx_seq_one_letter_code
_entity_poly.pdbx_strand_id
1 'polypeptide(L)' 'MKKMILILGMALTLTACQKLPEPVCYGRAMIGGVDTGVPIYAIKKEGHYTLYRAGSVFNWRWVGSGAFTSLSSCPKI' A
#
# COMPACT_ATOMS: atom_id res chain seq x y z
N MET A 1 15.52 41.06 13.24
CA MET A 1 15.35 40.44 11.91
C MET A 1 15.97 39.03 11.79
N LYS A 2 17.19 38.77 12.30
CA LYS A 2 17.82 37.43 12.27
C LYS A 2 16.96 36.27 12.82
N LYS A 3 16.17 36.50 13.87
CA LYS A 3 15.26 35.50 14.45
C LYS A 3 14.07 35.14 13.55
N MET A 4 13.53 36.11 12.79
CA MET A 4 12.41 35.85 11.85
C MET A 4 12.87 35.03 10.65
N ILE A 5 14.10 35.24 10.18
CA ILE A 5 14.69 34.46 9.06
C ILE A 5 14.84 32.98 9.45
N LEU A 6 15.23 32.71 10.69
CA LEU A 6 15.33 31.34 11.24
C LEU A 6 13.97 30.62 11.31
N ILE A 7 12.92 31.32 11.74
CA ILE A 7 11.57 30.74 11.83
C ILE A 7 11.00 30.44 10.44
N LEU A 8 11.21 31.34 9.47
CA LEU A 8 10.75 31.14 8.10
C LEU A 8 11.47 29.98 7.40
N GLY A 9 12.77 29.80 7.66
CA GLY A 9 13.54 28.66 7.17
C GLY A 9 13.05 27.32 7.73
N MET A 10 12.69 27.27 9.01
CA MET A 10 12.16 26.06 9.65
C MET A 10 10.75 25.70 9.17
N ALA A 11 9.91 26.68 8.84
CA ALA A 11 8.57 26.43 8.33
C ALA A 11 8.57 25.74 6.95
N LEU A 12 9.57 26.05 6.11
CA LEU A 12 9.70 25.50 4.75
C LEU A 12 10.15 24.03 4.73
N THR A 13 10.77 23.52 5.80
CA THR A 13 11.17 22.11 5.88
C THR A 13 10.04 21.19 6.34
N LEU A 14 8.93 21.75 6.83
CA LEU A 14 7.77 20.98 7.31
C LEU A 14 6.86 20.48 6.18
N THR A 15 6.97 21.03 4.97
CA THR A 15 6.14 20.63 3.82
C THR A 15 6.86 19.60 2.97
N ALA A 16 7.04 18.39 3.50
CA ALA A 16 7.40 17.24 2.68
C ALA A 16 6.10 16.65 2.09
N CYS A 17 5.82 16.91 0.81
CA CYS A 17 4.78 16.18 0.09
C CYS A 17 5.21 14.71 -0.04
N GLN A 18 4.71 13.85 0.84
CA GLN A 18 4.86 12.40 0.68
C GLN A 18 3.80 11.88 -0.29
N LYS A 19 4.24 11.20 -1.34
CA LYS A 19 3.36 10.47 -2.23
C LYS A 19 2.94 9.17 -1.54
N LEU A 20 1.65 8.86 -1.58
CA LEU A 20 1.16 7.56 -1.08
C LEU A 20 1.79 6.42 -1.88
N PRO A 21 2.05 5.27 -1.24
CA PRO A 21 2.57 4.11 -1.95
C PRO A 21 1.60 3.69 -3.05
N GLU A 22 2.13 3.47 -4.24
CA GLU A 22 1.34 2.98 -5.38
C GLU A 22 1.24 1.45 -5.31
N PRO A 23 0.03 0.88 -5.46
CA PRO A 23 -0.14 -0.57 -5.50
C PRO A 23 0.43 -1.14 -6.81
N VAL A 24 1.02 -2.34 -6.73
CA VAL A 24 1.53 -3.08 -7.90
C VAL A 24 0.41 -3.74 -8.70
N CYS A 25 -0.70 -4.10 -8.04
CA CYS A 25 -1.90 -4.67 -8.65
C CYS A 25 -3.08 -4.61 -7.68
N TYR A 26 -4.24 -5.11 -8.12
CA TYR A 26 -5.45 -5.20 -7.30
C TYR A 26 -6.02 -6.63 -7.27
N GLY A 27 -6.14 -7.19 -6.08
CA GLY A 27 -6.93 -8.40 -5.87
C GLY A 27 -8.42 -8.08 -5.78
N ARG A 28 -9.28 -9.07 -6.00
CA ARG A 28 -10.71 -9.02 -5.67
C ARG A 28 -10.94 -9.84 -4.41
N ALA A 29 -11.75 -9.35 -3.48
CA ALA A 29 -12.14 -10.09 -2.28
C ALA A 29 -13.55 -9.70 -1.83
N MET A 30 -14.27 -10.63 -1.18
CA MET A 30 -15.58 -10.34 -0.58
C MET A 30 -15.38 -9.71 0.81
N ILE A 31 -15.58 -8.40 0.91
CA ILE A 31 -15.48 -7.66 2.17
C ILE A 31 -16.88 -7.19 2.54
N GLY A 32 -17.39 -7.63 3.70
CA GLY A 32 -18.75 -7.29 4.13
C GLY A 32 -19.84 -7.75 3.15
N GLY A 33 -19.58 -8.81 2.38
CA GLY A 33 -20.51 -9.34 1.37
C GLY A 33 -20.44 -8.63 0.00
N VAL A 34 -19.49 -7.71 -0.21
CA VAL A 34 -19.33 -6.98 -1.48
C VAL A 34 -18.01 -7.32 -2.15
N ASP A 35 -18.04 -7.60 -3.46
CA ASP A 35 -16.84 -7.80 -4.26
C ASP A 35 -16.05 -6.50 -4.38
N THR A 36 -14.89 -6.46 -3.72
CA THR A 36 -14.10 -5.25 -3.51
C THR A 36 -12.70 -5.41 -4.08
N GLY A 37 -12.23 -4.38 -4.78
CA GLY A 37 -10.83 -4.27 -5.21
C GLY A 37 -9.92 -3.94 -4.04
N VAL A 38 -8.99 -4.84 -3.71
CA VAL A 38 -8.02 -4.67 -2.63
C VAL A 38 -6.65 -4.34 -3.23
N PRO A 39 -6.03 -3.20 -2.86
CA PRO A 39 -4.70 -2.87 -3.34
C PRO A 39 -3.66 -3.86 -2.79
N ILE A 40 -2.73 -4.26 -3.64
CA ILE A 40 -1.58 -5.10 -3.29
C ILE A 40 -0.33 -4.29 -3.58
N TYR A 41 0.55 -4.15 -2.58
CA TYR A 41 1.76 -3.31 -2.65
C TYR A 41 3.04 -4.11 -2.88
N ALA A 42 3.03 -5.41 -2.60
CA ALA A 42 4.16 -6.29 -2.83
C ALA A 42 3.70 -7.73 -2.91
N ILE A 43 4.47 -8.57 -3.62
CA ILE A 43 4.24 -10.00 -3.73
C ILE A 43 5.58 -10.69 -3.47
N LYS A 44 5.59 -11.75 -2.65
CA LYS A 44 6.81 -12.52 -2.36
C LYS A 44 6.50 -14.01 -2.31
N LYS A 45 7.50 -14.85 -2.54
CA LYS A 45 7.45 -16.28 -2.22
C LYS A 45 8.13 -16.55 -0.88
N GLU A 46 7.49 -17.38 -0.06
CA GLU A 46 8.01 -17.84 1.22
C GLU A 46 7.76 -19.35 1.32
N GLY A 47 8.79 -20.13 1.01
CA GLY A 47 8.68 -21.57 0.77
C GLY A 47 7.80 -21.87 -0.44
N HIS A 48 6.77 -22.68 -0.25
CA HIS A 48 5.80 -23.04 -1.29
C HIS A 48 4.62 -22.05 -1.41
N TYR A 49 4.58 -21.01 -0.55
CA TYR A 49 3.47 -20.06 -0.51
C TYR A 49 3.81 -18.76 -1.23
N THR A 50 2.86 -18.25 -2.02
CA THR A 50 2.90 -16.87 -2.52
C THR A 50 2.11 -15.98 -1.56
N LEU A 51 2.77 -14.94 -1.05
CA LEU A 51 2.21 -13.97 -0.12
C LEU A 51 2.06 -12.62 -0.79
N TYR A 52 0.97 -11.94 -0.47
CA TYR A 52 0.57 -10.64 -1.02
C TYR A 52 0.45 -9.63 0.12
N ARG A 53 1.14 -8.49 0.00
CA ARG A 53 1.04 -7.38 0.96
C ARG A 53 -0.16 -6.53 0.58
N ALA A 54 -1.31 -6.85 1.17
CA ALA A 54 -2.60 -6.32 0.74
C ALA A 54 -3.33 -5.56 1.86
N GLY A 55 -4.13 -4.58 1.48
CA GLY A 55 -4.93 -3.76 2.39
C GLY A 55 -4.99 -2.31 1.95
N SER A 56 -5.40 -1.44 2.86
CA SER A 56 -5.44 0.01 2.61
C SER A 56 -4.04 0.62 2.58
N VAL A 57 -3.91 1.85 2.05
CA VAL A 57 -2.66 2.64 2.07
C VAL A 57 -2.12 2.94 3.47
N PHE A 58 -2.91 2.73 4.52
CA PHE A 58 -2.49 2.95 5.91
C PHE A 58 -2.40 1.67 6.73
N ASN A 59 -2.89 0.55 6.20
CA ASN A 59 -2.94 -0.72 6.90
C ASN A 59 -3.00 -1.87 5.90
N TRP A 60 -1.85 -2.51 5.70
CA TRP A 60 -1.64 -3.69 4.87
C TRP A 60 -1.06 -4.84 5.71
N ARG A 61 -1.29 -6.07 5.27
CA ARG A 61 -0.71 -7.27 5.88
C ARG A 61 -0.28 -8.25 4.79
N TRP A 62 0.66 -9.13 5.14
CA TRP A 62 0.97 -10.28 4.31
C TRP A 62 -0.13 -11.32 4.46
N VAL A 63 -0.77 -11.68 3.36
CA VAL A 63 -1.82 -12.69 3.29
C VAL A 63 -1.53 -13.67 2.15
N GLY A 64 -2.01 -14.91 2.28
CA GLY A 64 -1.92 -15.90 1.20
C GLY A 64 -2.91 -15.63 0.07
N SER A 65 -2.74 -16.33 -1.05
CA SER A 65 -3.65 -16.25 -2.20
C SER A 65 -5.11 -16.56 -1.85
N GLY A 66 -5.36 -17.40 -0.84
CA GLY A 66 -6.70 -17.74 -0.37
C GLY A 66 -7.50 -16.59 0.25
N ALA A 67 -6.87 -15.43 0.51
CA ALA A 67 -7.58 -14.23 0.96
C ALA A 67 -8.35 -13.51 -0.17
N PHE A 68 -8.17 -13.93 -1.42
CA PHE A 68 -8.75 -13.28 -2.60
C PHE A 68 -9.68 -14.22 -3.35
N THR A 69 -10.76 -13.66 -3.91
CA THR A 69 -11.64 -14.35 -4.85
C THR A 69 -11.08 -14.33 -6.27
N SER A 70 -10.28 -13.31 -6.61
CA SER A 70 -9.54 -13.25 -7.87
C SER A 70 -8.25 -12.45 -7.75
N LEU A 71 -7.23 -12.89 -8.48
CA LEU A 71 -5.91 -12.24 -8.60
C LEU A 71 -5.55 -11.97 -10.07
N SER A 72 -6.54 -11.92 -10.97
CA SER A 72 -6.32 -11.81 -12.42
C SER A 72 -5.56 -10.55 -12.86
N SER A 73 -5.60 -9.47 -12.08
CA SER A 73 -4.84 -8.24 -12.37
C SER A 73 -3.39 -8.26 -11.88
N CYS A 74 -3.00 -9.30 -11.14
CA CYS A 74 -1.68 -9.39 -10.52
C CYS A 74 -0.70 -10.23 -11.35
N PRO A 75 0.58 -9.86 -11.37
CA PRO A 75 1.60 -10.65 -12.04
C PRO A 75 1.75 -12.03 -11.39
N LYS A 76 1.96 -13.06 -12.23
CA LYS A 76 2.31 -14.41 -11.77
C LYS A 76 3.82 -14.44 -11.48
N ILE A 77 4.20 -14.83 -10.27
CA ILE A 77 5.60 -14.99 -9.85
C ILE A 77 5.88 -16.40 -9.35
#